data_AF-A0A950CYQ7-F1
#
_entry.id   AF-A0A950CYQ7-F1
#
_cell.length_a   1.000
_cell.length_b   1.000
_cell.length_c   1.000
_cell.angle_alpha   90.00
_cell.angle_beta   90.00
_cell.angle_gamma   90.00
#
_symmetry.space_group_name_H-M   'P 1'
#
loop_
_entity.id
_entity.type
_entity.pdbx_description
1 polymer ?
#
loop_
_entity_poly.entity_id
_entity_poly.type
_entity_poly.pdbx_seq_one_letter_code
_entity_poly.pdbx_strand_id
1 'polypeptide(L)'
;MKSLLRPVAHQYRTWIHRRESQLCFRSTDRTVRPFEFGLEWAVRWPGIAQIPKTGTEQEYLARVNQHVIAASSEFFGYKTPPDFRLEGDWLHFTSPVNTPFEENNTVRALWFPAR
;
A
#
# COMPACT_ATOMS: atom_id res chain seq x y z
N MET A 1 24.50 28.63 15.04
CA MET A 1 23.56 27.72 15.74
C MET A 1 23.44 26.33 15.10
N LYS A 2 23.40 26.18 13.76
CA LYS A 2 23.27 24.85 13.11
C LYS A 2 24.47 23.90 13.29
N SER A 3 25.70 24.39 13.50
CA SER A 3 26.87 23.50 13.68
C SER A 3 27.00 22.94 15.11
N LEU A 4 26.50 23.66 16.12
CA LEU A 4 26.59 23.26 17.54
C LEU A 4 25.65 22.09 17.89
N LEU A 5 24.56 21.91 17.14
CA LEU A 5 23.61 20.81 17.33
C LEU A 5 24.00 19.53 16.58
N ARG A 6 24.99 19.58 15.68
CA ARG A 6 25.47 18.41 14.92
C ARG A 6 25.97 17.26 15.79
N PRO A 7 26.78 17.46 16.83
CA PRO A 7 27.21 16.37 17.69
C PRO A 7 26.05 15.72 18.45
N VAL A 8 25.09 16.51 18.93
CA VAL A 8 23.88 16.01 19.60
C VAL A 8 23.00 15.22 18.63
N ALA A 9 22.78 15.74 17.42
CA ALA A 9 22.05 15.04 16.36
C ALA A 9 22.74 13.72 15.95
N HIS A 10 24.08 13.71 15.90
CA HIS A 10 24.85 12.51 15.62
C HIS A 10 24.72 11.46 16.75
N GLN A 11 24.85 11.88 18.01
CA GLN A 11 24.65 10.99 19.16
C GLN A 11 23.22 10.43 19.22
N TYR A 12 22.22 11.27 18.97
CA TYR A 12 20.81 10.86 18.93
C TYR A 12 20.56 9.86 17.79
N ARG A 13 21.08 10.12 16.59
CA ARG A 13 21.04 9.18 15.46
C ARG A 13 21.66 7.83 15.85
N THR A 14 22.87 7.84 16.41
CA THR A 14 23.56 6.61 16.82
C THR A 14 22.78 5.85 17.89
N TRP A 15 22.17 6.56 18.84
CA TRP A 15 21.29 5.97 19.85
C TRP A 15 20.04 5.33 19.24
N ILE A 16 19.36 6.00 18.29
CA ILE A 16 18.21 5.44 17.56
C ILE A 16 18.63 4.17 16.82
N HIS A 17 19.68 4.22 15.98
CA HIS A 17 20.13 3.06 15.20
C HIS A 17 20.48 1.87 16.08
N ARG A 18 21.18 2.13 17.21
CA ARG A 18 21.50 1.08 18.18
C ARG A 18 20.23 0.50 18.82
N ARG A 19 19.27 1.35 19.20
CA ARG A 19 18.00 0.93 19.80
C ARG A 19 17.16 0.12 18.83
N GLU A 20 17.02 0.57 17.59
CA GLU A 20 16.30 -0.14 16.52
C GLU A 20 16.95 -1.49 16.22
N SER A 21 18.28 -1.53 16.13
CA SER A 21 19.01 -2.79 15.93
C SER A 21 18.75 -3.77 17.09
N GLN A 22 18.85 -3.29 18.34
CA GLN A 22 18.56 -4.11 19.52
C GLN A 22 17.11 -4.63 19.54
N LEU A 23 16.14 -3.82 19.11
CA LEU A 23 14.74 -4.23 19.02
C LEU A 23 14.52 -5.25 17.90
N CYS A 24 15.13 -5.05 16.73
CA CYS A 24 15.02 -5.94 15.57
C CYS A 24 15.57 -7.35 15.87
N PHE A 25 16.69 -7.44 16.60
CA PHE A 25 17.29 -8.74 16.97
C PHE A 25 16.77 -9.34 18.28
N ARG A 26 15.90 -8.63 19.01
CA ARG A 26 15.28 -9.15 20.24
C ARG A 26 14.17 -10.15 19.96
N SER A 27 13.48 -10.05 18.82
CA SER A 27 12.42 -10.99 18.45
C SER A 27 13.05 -12.27 17.89
N THR A 28 13.09 -13.33 18.70
CA THR A 28 13.54 -14.67 18.28
C THR A 28 12.42 -15.49 17.64
N ASP A 29 11.20 -14.98 17.65
CA ASP A 29 9.96 -15.60 17.20
C ASP A 29 9.58 -15.25 15.75
N ARG A 30 10.51 -14.72 14.95
CA ARG A 30 10.22 -14.40 13.55
C ARG A 30 9.85 -15.68 12.78
N THR A 31 8.69 -15.67 12.15
CA THR A 31 8.30 -16.71 11.21
C THR A 31 8.82 -16.32 9.83
N VAL A 32 9.78 -17.07 9.28
CA VAL A 32 10.21 -16.88 7.89
C VAL A 32 9.16 -17.52 6.98
N ARG A 33 8.48 -16.69 6.20
CA ARG A 33 7.53 -17.16 5.17
C ARG A 33 8.25 -17.28 3.83
N PRO A 34 7.85 -18.24 2.97
CA PRO A 34 8.24 -18.23 1.57
C PRO A 34 7.88 -16.89 0.93
N PHE A 35 8.63 -16.50 -0.10
CA PHE A 35 8.27 -15.34 -0.90
C PHE A 35 7.00 -15.65 -1.71
N GLU A 36 6.03 -14.74 -1.68
CA GLU A 36 4.78 -14.81 -2.41
C GLU A 36 4.60 -13.49 -3.16
N PHE A 37 4.20 -13.55 -4.44
CA PHE A 37 4.01 -12.35 -5.25
C PHE A 37 2.72 -11.58 -4.93
N GLY A 38 1.79 -12.18 -4.18
CA GLY A 38 0.53 -11.54 -3.79
C GLY A 38 -0.48 -11.42 -4.94
N LEU A 39 -0.56 -12.42 -5.83
CA LEU A 39 -1.43 -12.36 -7.01
C LEU A 39 -2.93 -12.26 -6.68
N GLU A 40 -3.33 -12.63 -5.47
CA GLU A 40 -4.68 -12.46 -4.95
C GLU A 40 -5.15 -11.00 -4.96
N TRP A 41 -4.23 -10.06 -4.75
CA TRP A 41 -4.52 -8.62 -4.75
C TRP A 41 -4.77 -8.07 -6.15
N ALA A 42 -4.18 -8.70 -7.17
CA ALA A 42 -4.33 -8.27 -8.54
C ALA A 42 -5.66 -8.71 -9.17
N VAL A 43 -6.31 -9.77 -8.67
CA VAL A 43 -7.44 -10.47 -9.33
C VAL A 43 -8.53 -9.56 -9.90
N ARG A 44 -8.83 -8.46 -9.22
CA ARG A 44 -9.93 -7.54 -9.56
C ARG A 44 -9.44 -6.20 -10.14
N TRP A 45 -8.17 -6.12 -10.53
CA TRP A 45 -7.66 -4.92 -11.18
C TRP A 45 -8.36 -4.66 -12.52
N PRO A 46 -8.56 -3.37 -12.88
CA PRO A 46 -9.15 -3.01 -14.16
C PRO A 46 -8.35 -3.59 -15.32
N GLY A 47 -9.04 -4.17 -16.30
CA GLY A 47 -8.43 -4.66 -17.53
C GLY A 47 -7.50 -5.88 -17.40
N ILE A 48 -7.44 -6.57 -16.26
CA ILE A 48 -6.56 -7.76 -16.18
C ILE A 48 -7.30 -9.09 -16.33
N ALA A 49 -8.63 -9.10 -16.27
CA ALA A 49 -9.43 -10.33 -16.32
C ALA A 49 -9.25 -11.11 -17.63
N GLN A 50 -8.91 -10.41 -18.71
CA GLN A 50 -8.60 -10.99 -20.03
C GLN A 50 -7.21 -11.65 -20.12
N ILE A 51 -6.33 -11.47 -19.13
CA ILE A 51 -4.96 -11.98 -19.18
C ILE A 51 -4.92 -13.38 -18.54
N PRO A 52 -4.57 -14.43 -19.30
CA PRO A 52 -4.53 -15.78 -18.77
C PRO A 52 -3.39 -15.94 -17.74
N LYS A 53 -3.73 -16.53 -16.60
CA LYS A 53 -2.79 -16.92 -15.53
C LYS A 53 -2.01 -18.18 -15.92
N THR A 54 -1.04 -18.03 -16.82
CA THR A 54 -0.19 -19.12 -17.32
C THR A 54 1.29 -18.87 -17.03
N GLY A 55 2.10 -19.93 -16.94
CA GLY A 55 3.52 -19.83 -16.62
C GLY A 55 3.79 -19.50 -15.15
N THR A 56 4.98 -18.99 -14.86
CA THR A 56 5.38 -18.56 -13.51
C THR A 56 4.65 -17.29 -13.08
N GLU A 57 4.54 -17.05 -11.77
CA GLU A 57 3.90 -15.83 -11.23
C GLU A 57 4.60 -14.54 -11.74
N GLN A 58 5.93 -14.59 -11.87
CA GLN A 58 6.72 -13.50 -12.42
C GLN A 58 6.39 -13.21 -13.89
N GLU A 59 6.31 -14.25 -14.73
CA GLU A 59 5.96 -14.09 -16.15
C GLU A 59 4.53 -13.57 -16.31
N TYR A 60 3.59 -14.04 -15.49
CA TYR A 60 2.24 -13.52 -15.46
C TYR A 60 2.22 -12.04 -15.10
N LEU A 61 2.90 -11.63 -14.02
CA LEU A 61 2.98 -10.22 -13.62
C LEU A 61 3.66 -9.34 -14.67
N ALA A 62 4.68 -9.85 -15.37
CA ALA A 62 5.31 -9.13 -16.46
C ALA A 62 4.32 -8.83 -17.59
N ARG A 63 3.46 -9.78 -17.95
CA ARG A 63 2.39 -9.59 -18.96
C ARG A 63 1.30 -8.64 -18.46
N VAL A 64 0.88 -8.77 -17.20
CA VAL A 64 -0.06 -7.83 -16.56
C VAL A 64 0.50 -6.41 -16.64
N ASN A 65 1.75 -6.22 -16.25
CA ASN A 65 2.40 -4.91 -16.27
C ASN A 65 2.45 -4.32 -17.68
N GLN A 66 2.81 -5.11 -18.70
CA GLN A 66 2.78 -4.66 -20.10
C GLN A 66 1.39 -4.20 -20.53
N HIS A 67 0.35 -4.94 -20.16
CA HIS A 67 -1.04 -4.57 -20.45
C HIS A 67 -1.46 -3.29 -19.73
N VAL A 68 -1.16 -3.19 -18.43
CA VAL A 68 -1.47 -2.00 -17.60
C VAL A 68 -0.80 -0.76 -18.16
N ILE A 69 0.46 -0.86 -18.62
CA ILE A 69 1.15 0.26 -19.26
C ILE A 69 0.43 0.66 -20.57
N ALA A 70 0.08 -0.31 -21.41
CA ALA A 70 -0.62 -0.07 -22.67
C ALA A 70 -2.02 0.54 -22.48
N ALA A 71 -2.75 0.12 -21.45
CA ALA A 71 -4.08 0.60 -21.07
C ALA A 71 -4.05 1.54 -19.86
N SER A 72 -2.96 2.31 -19.68
CA SER A 72 -2.70 3.08 -18.45
C SER A 72 -3.80 4.08 -18.09
N SER A 73 -4.43 4.72 -19.08
CA SER A 73 -5.53 5.66 -18.84
C SER A 73 -6.76 4.98 -18.23
N GLU A 74 -7.03 3.72 -18.60
CA GLU A 74 -8.11 2.92 -18.01
C GLU A 74 -7.71 2.43 -16.62
N PHE A 75 -6.51 1.89 -16.47
CA PHE A 75 -6.04 1.32 -15.20
C PHE A 75 -5.90 2.37 -14.09
N PHE A 76 -5.34 3.55 -14.40
CA PHE A 76 -5.22 4.67 -13.46
C PHE A 76 -6.42 5.63 -13.52
N GLY A 77 -7.45 5.29 -14.29
CA GLY A 77 -8.69 6.04 -14.33
C GLY A 77 -9.37 6.06 -12.97
N TYR A 78 -10.02 7.17 -12.64
CA TYR A 78 -10.73 7.32 -11.38
C TYR A 78 -12.20 7.63 -11.64
N LYS A 79 -13.09 6.87 -11.00
CA LYS A 79 -14.52 7.16 -10.95
C LYS A 79 -14.88 7.58 -9.53
N THR A 80 -15.40 8.80 -9.39
CA THR A 80 -15.86 9.31 -8.10
C THR A 80 -16.93 8.39 -7.51
N PRO A 81 -16.74 7.89 -6.28
CA PRO A 81 -17.74 7.08 -5.58
C PRO A 81 -19.06 7.85 -5.41
N PRO A 82 -20.23 7.21 -5.59
CA PRO A 82 -21.50 7.90 -5.48
C PRO A 82 -22.03 7.99 -4.04
N ASP A 83 -21.38 7.33 -3.08
CA ASP A 83 -21.95 6.94 -1.78
C ASP A 83 -21.27 7.57 -0.57
N PHE A 84 -20.82 8.82 -0.73
CA PHE A 84 -20.23 9.59 0.37
C PHE A 84 -21.24 9.82 1.49
N ARG A 85 -20.86 9.44 2.71
CA ARG A 85 -21.63 9.63 3.95
C ARG A 85 -20.74 10.22 5.02
N LEU A 86 -21.18 11.33 5.63
CA LEU A 86 -20.48 11.98 6.73
C LEU A 86 -21.23 11.70 8.05
N GLU A 87 -20.57 11.06 9.00
CA GLU A 87 -21.09 10.72 10.33
C GLU A 87 -20.20 11.36 11.40
N GLY A 88 -20.62 12.51 11.92
CA GLY A 88 -19.75 13.36 12.74
C GLY A 88 -18.55 13.85 11.91
N ASP A 89 -17.34 13.58 12.39
CA ASP A 89 -16.10 13.91 11.67
C ASP A 89 -15.63 12.78 10.73
N TRP A 90 -16.35 11.65 10.65
CA TRP A 90 -15.96 10.50 9.83
C TRP A 90 -16.66 10.49 8.48
N LEU A 91 -15.87 10.51 7.41
CA LEU A 91 -16.32 10.33 6.04
C LEU A 91 -16.16 8.87 5.61
N HIS A 92 -17.25 8.29 5.11
CA HIS A 92 -17.35 6.92 4.62
C HIS A 92 -17.74 6.92 3.14
N PHE A 93 -17.10 6.07 2.33
CA PHE A 93 -17.48 5.85 0.93
C PHE A 93 -16.85 4.55 0.38
N THR A 94 -17.37 4.07 -0.74
CA THR A 94 -16.82 2.88 -1.41
C THR A 94 -15.43 3.15 -2.00
N SER A 95 -14.48 2.25 -1.74
CA SER A 95 -13.15 2.30 -2.34
C SER A 95 -13.25 2.14 -3.87
N PRO A 96 -12.52 2.96 -4.65
CA PRO A 96 -12.45 2.79 -6.11
C PRO A 96 -11.73 1.49 -6.51
N VAL A 97 -10.95 0.90 -5.60
CA VAL A 97 -10.24 -0.38 -5.81
C VAL A 97 -10.96 -1.45 -5.03
N ASN A 98 -11.39 -2.49 -5.73
CA ASN A 98 -12.00 -3.65 -5.13
C ASN A 98 -10.95 -4.74 -4.89
N THR A 99 -10.84 -5.20 -3.65
CA THR A 99 -9.92 -6.24 -3.21
C THR A 99 -10.68 -7.49 -2.74
N PRO A 100 -10.00 -8.63 -2.56
CA PRO A 100 -10.61 -9.83 -1.99
C PRO A 100 -11.13 -9.65 -0.56
N PHE A 101 -10.63 -8.66 0.18
CA PHE A 101 -11.00 -8.40 1.57
C PHE A 101 -11.99 -7.24 1.63
N GLU A 102 -13.17 -7.49 2.20
CA GLU A 102 -14.29 -6.54 2.21
C GLU A 102 -13.96 -5.26 3.00
N GLU A 103 -13.13 -5.39 4.03
CA GLU A 103 -12.69 -4.30 4.89
C GLU A 103 -11.93 -3.23 4.10
N ASN A 104 -11.15 -3.64 3.09
CA ASN A 104 -10.39 -2.73 2.24
C ASN A 104 -11.25 -2.05 1.17
N ASN A 105 -12.50 -2.49 0.99
CA ASN A 105 -13.41 -1.98 -0.03
C ASN A 105 -14.23 -0.78 0.49
N THR A 106 -14.07 -0.41 1.76
CA THR A 106 -14.71 0.77 2.36
C THR A 106 -13.64 1.75 2.86
N VAL A 107 -13.69 2.99 2.37
CA VAL A 107 -12.84 4.06 2.88
C VAL A 107 -13.47 4.66 4.13
N ARG A 108 -12.65 4.86 5.16
CA ARG A 108 -12.97 5.61 6.37
C ARG A 108 -11.93 6.68 6.56
N ALA A 109 -12.32 7.94 6.40
CA ALA A 109 -11.43 9.08 6.50
C ALA A 109 -11.93 10.07 7.55
N LEU A 110 -11.01 10.71 8.26
CA LEU A 110 -11.34 11.83 9.15
C LEU A 110 -11.44 13.11 8.30
N TRP A 111 -12.58 13.78 8.37
CA TRP A 111 -12.85 14.98 7.60
C TRP A 111 -12.47 16.23 8.38
N PHE A 112 -11.81 17.18 7.69
CA PHE A 112 -11.44 18.47 8.25
C PHE A 112 -11.91 19.58 7.30
N PRO A 113 -12.62 20.61 7.79
CA PRO A 113 -13.02 21.73 6.95
C PRO A 113 -11.78 22.51 6.49
N ALA A 114 -11.74 22.85 5.20
CA ALA A 114 -10.79 23.84 4.70
C ALA A 114 -11.16 25.22 5.28
N ARG A 115 -10.15 25.98 5.72
CA ARG A 115 -10.30 27.37 6.17
C ARG A 115 -10.06 28.34 5.04
#